data_AF-A0AA39RQE2-F1
#
_entry.id   AF-A0AA39RQE2-F1
#
_cell.length_a   1.000
_cell.length_b   1.000
_cell.length_c   1.000
_cell.angle_alpha   90.00
_cell.angle_beta   90.00
_cell.angle_gamma   90.00
#
_symmetry.space_group_name_H-M   'P 1'
#
loop_
_entity.id
_entity.type
_entity.pdbx_description
1 polymer ?
#
loop_
_entity_poly.entity_id
_entity_poly.type
_entity_poly.pdbx_seq_one_letter_code
_entity_poly.pdbx_strand_id
1 'polypeptide(L)'
;MERPRLLKCASMSFVMYCIFAMSFLAIEATTNITTDQSSLLALKAHITNDPHNLLGNWTTSTSVCNWAWITCDSINNRVIVLNLSSMSLTGTIPPHIGNLSFLVHLRLRDNNFHGSLPMELAQLRRLEIIHLGINSFEGKIPPWLNSLPKLQSLYLFSNDFTGSIPSSLWQCRELLQLSLDDNKFTGIISTNIENLSLLKELYLNDNRFEGQIPRRLFNCTSLQILNLSGNRLTGSVPLEIGNLRYLNVVRLHANHLTGLIPSTIFNISTLEVMGIGGNRLSGPIPSTIGLGVNLKKVFLWINELNGRIPDSITNASQLTVLDLNSNSLSGPVPSTLGEDMVAHVCDFGIAKLLGEEDSMTQTRTLATIGYMAPEYGSEGIVSARGDVYSFGILMIETFTRKKPIDNMFEERLSLQCWIKEALPHSVTQVADSNLLVEENLPAKKDCILSILQVALDCTVELPKSRLDITKVLGELENIKTKFQKRVART
;
A
#
# COMPACT_ATOMS: atom_id res chain seq x y z
N MET A 1 -46.64 -54.41 24.85
CA MET A 1 -47.22 -53.18 24.27
C MET A 1 -46.15 -52.47 23.48
N GLU A 2 -45.92 -52.88 22.24
CA GLU A 2 -44.99 -52.21 21.33
C GLU A 2 -45.80 -51.42 20.31
N ARG A 3 -45.63 -50.09 20.33
CA ARG A 3 -46.18 -49.17 19.32
C ARG A 3 -45.10 -48.90 18.25
N PRO A 4 -45.48 -48.79 16.96
CA PRO A 4 -44.54 -48.81 15.85
C PRO A 4 -43.86 -47.46 15.61
N ARG A 5 -42.52 -47.48 15.50
CA ARG A 5 -41.65 -46.32 15.17
C ARG A 5 -41.45 -46.09 13.66
N LEU A 6 -42.29 -46.66 12.80
CA LEU A 6 -42.07 -46.65 11.34
C LEU A 6 -42.77 -45.53 10.56
N LEU A 7 -43.60 -44.68 11.19
CA LEU A 7 -44.37 -43.64 10.47
C LEU A 7 -43.70 -42.26 10.38
N LYS A 8 -42.50 -42.05 10.96
CA LYS A 8 -41.82 -40.72 10.95
C LYS A 8 -40.70 -40.55 9.92
N CYS A 9 -40.11 -41.63 9.39
CA CYS A 9 -39.06 -41.51 8.37
C CYS A 9 -39.60 -41.35 6.94
N ALA A 10 -40.76 -41.96 6.63
CA ALA A 10 -41.37 -41.85 5.31
C ALA A 10 -41.91 -40.42 5.03
N SER A 11 -42.40 -39.72 6.05
CA SER A 11 -42.94 -38.36 5.90
C SER A 11 -41.87 -37.29 5.73
N MET A 12 -40.72 -37.38 6.40
CA MET A 12 -39.61 -36.43 6.16
C MET A 12 -38.96 -36.66 4.79
N SER A 13 -38.80 -37.91 4.34
CA SER A 13 -38.26 -38.18 3.00
C SER A 13 -39.21 -37.68 1.91
N PHE A 14 -40.53 -37.82 2.09
CA PHE A 14 -41.53 -37.28 1.16
C PHE A 14 -41.59 -35.75 1.19
N VAL A 15 -41.53 -35.11 2.36
CA VAL A 15 -41.48 -33.63 2.46
C VAL A 15 -40.19 -33.09 1.86
N MET A 16 -39.06 -33.76 2.07
CA MET A 16 -37.76 -33.37 1.52
C MET A 16 -37.70 -33.64 0.01
N TYR A 17 -38.34 -34.70 -0.49
CA TYR A 17 -38.54 -34.97 -1.91
C TYR A 17 -39.54 -34.00 -2.54
N CYS A 18 -40.57 -33.54 -1.83
CA CYS A 18 -41.47 -32.48 -2.29
C CYS A 18 -40.78 -31.11 -2.28
N ILE A 19 -39.90 -30.82 -1.32
CA ILE A 19 -39.07 -29.60 -1.32
C ILE A 19 -38.05 -29.67 -2.47
N PHE A 20 -37.45 -30.84 -2.72
CA PHE A 20 -36.56 -31.09 -3.86
C PHE A 20 -37.32 -31.06 -5.20
N ALA A 21 -38.54 -31.60 -5.26
CA ALA A 21 -39.36 -31.60 -6.48
C ALA A 21 -39.98 -30.22 -6.74
N MET A 22 -40.28 -29.44 -5.70
CA MET A 22 -40.72 -28.04 -5.81
C MET A 22 -39.55 -27.10 -6.14
N SER A 23 -38.30 -27.46 -5.81
CA SER A 23 -37.11 -26.74 -6.30
C SER A 23 -36.71 -27.14 -7.73
N PHE A 24 -37.14 -28.31 -8.21
CA PHE A 24 -36.98 -28.75 -9.61
C PHE A 24 -38.17 -28.39 -10.52
N LEU A 25 -39.31 -27.98 -9.96
CA LEU A 25 -40.39 -27.29 -10.67
C LEU A 25 -40.18 -25.77 -10.61
N ALA A 26 -38.95 -25.29 -10.77
CA ALA A 26 -38.77 -24.00 -11.39
C ALA A 26 -39.25 -24.16 -12.83
N ILE A 27 -40.46 -23.70 -13.12
CA ILE A 27 -40.83 -23.33 -14.48
C ILE A 27 -39.60 -22.56 -14.99
N GLU A 28 -38.92 -23.07 -16.01
CA GLU A 28 -37.98 -22.27 -16.78
C GLU A 28 -38.83 -21.15 -17.36
N ALA A 29 -38.99 -20.07 -16.59
CA ALA A 29 -39.59 -18.86 -17.07
C ALA A 29 -38.70 -18.48 -18.24
N THR A 30 -39.26 -18.53 -19.44
CA THR A 30 -38.60 -18.06 -20.64
C THR A 30 -38.28 -16.58 -20.41
N THR A 31 -37.08 -16.31 -19.91
CA THR A 31 -36.64 -14.95 -19.60
C THR A 31 -36.52 -14.23 -20.93
N ASN A 32 -37.41 -13.27 -21.14
CA ASN A 32 -37.46 -12.45 -22.33
C ASN A 32 -36.80 -11.09 -22.01
N ILE A 33 -36.50 -10.26 -23.01
CA ILE A 33 -35.95 -8.91 -22.82
C ILE A 33 -36.83 -8.03 -21.92
N THR A 34 -38.11 -8.36 -21.79
CA THR A 34 -39.05 -7.72 -20.86
C THR A 34 -38.67 -7.95 -19.39
N THR A 35 -38.06 -9.09 -19.06
CA THR A 35 -37.51 -9.37 -17.73
C THR A 35 -36.30 -8.48 -17.45
N ASP A 36 -35.42 -8.28 -18.44
CA ASP A 36 -34.28 -7.38 -18.26
C ASP A 36 -34.74 -5.93 -18.08
N GLN A 37 -35.75 -5.52 -18.84
CA GLN A 37 -36.38 -4.20 -18.73
C GLN A 37 -36.92 -3.96 -17.32
N SER A 38 -37.71 -4.90 -16.79
CA SER A 38 -38.30 -4.75 -15.45
C SER A 38 -37.24 -4.76 -14.35
N SER A 39 -36.20 -5.58 -14.46
CA SER A 39 -35.07 -5.61 -13.53
C SER A 39 -34.30 -4.29 -13.48
N LEU A 40 -34.02 -3.70 -14.65
CA LEU A 40 -33.28 -2.44 -14.74
C LEU A 40 -34.15 -1.24 -14.33
N LEU A 41 -35.46 -1.25 -14.61
CA LEU A 41 -36.38 -0.24 -14.06
C LEU A 41 -36.50 -0.35 -12.54
N ALA A 42 -36.47 -1.57 -11.98
CA ALA A 42 -36.42 -1.77 -10.54
C ALA A 42 -35.12 -1.20 -9.94
N LEU A 43 -33.97 -1.39 -10.60
CA LEU A 43 -32.71 -0.73 -10.22
C LEU A 43 -32.83 0.79 -10.25
N LYS A 44 -33.35 1.36 -11.35
CA LYS A 44 -33.58 2.81 -11.46
C LYS A 44 -34.45 3.33 -10.32
N ALA A 45 -35.49 2.59 -9.91
CA ALA A 45 -36.33 2.97 -8.79
C ALA A 45 -35.62 2.91 -7.42
N HIS A 46 -34.56 2.12 -7.28
CA HIS A 46 -33.73 2.04 -6.07
C HIS A 46 -32.56 3.03 -6.07
N ILE A 47 -32.37 3.77 -7.17
CA ILE A 47 -31.44 4.89 -7.26
C ILE A 47 -32.18 6.14 -6.78
N THR A 48 -31.82 6.59 -5.59
CA THR A 48 -32.46 7.71 -4.88
C THR A 48 -31.92 9.07 -5.34
N ASN A 49 -30.71 9.10 -5.90
CA ASN A 49 -30.10 10.31 -6.45
C ASN A 49 -29.37 10.00 -7.77
N ASP A 50 -29.78 10.70 -8.83
CA ASP A 50 -29.15 10.70 -10.16
C ASP A 50 -28.89 12.17 -10.56
N PRO A 51 -27.75 12.76 -10.12
CA PRO A 51 -27.53 14.20 -10.18
C PRO A 51 -27.49 14.77 -11.61
N HIS A 52 -27.21 13.92 -12.60
CA HIS A 52 -27.11 14.32 -14.01
C HIS A 52 -28.23 13.74 -14.88
N ASN A 53 -29.25 13.13 -14.27
CA ASN A 53 -30.35 12.45 -14.97
C ASN A 53 -29.84 11.47 -16.05
N LEU A 54 -28.78 10.74 -15.72
CA LEU A 54 -28.08 9.82 -16.63
C LEU A 54 -28.97 8.65 -17.03
N LEU A 55 -29.89 8.26 -16.15
CA LEU A 55 -30.85 7.18 -16.38
C LEU A 55 -32.16 7.68 -16.98
N GLY A 56 -32.23 8.95 -17.41
CA GLY A 56 -33.42 9.57 -17.96
C GLY A 56 -34.04 8.79 -19.13
N ASN A 57 -33.20 8.18 -19.99
CA ASN A 57 -33.65 7.41 -21.15
C ASN A 57 -34.15 5.99 -20.84
N TRP A 58 -34.04 5.52 -19.59
CA TRP A 58 -34.57 4.22 -19.18
C TRP A 58 -36.08 4.31 -19.00
N THR A 59 -36.82 4.01 -20.07
CA THR A 59 -38.29 4.10 -20.14
C THR A 59 -38.90 2.83 -20.72
N THR A 60 -40.17 2.57 -20.41
CA THR A 60 -40.90 1.41 -20.97
C THR A 60 -41.10 1.50 -22.50
N SER A 61 -41.02 2.70 -23.06
CA SER A 61 -41.23 2.99 -24.49
C SER A 61 -40.01 2.73 -25.37
N THR A 62 -38.82 2.54 -24.78
CA THR A 62 -37.57 2.35 -25.52
C THR A 62 -37.02 0.95 -25.25
N SER A 63 -36.33 0.38 -26.25
CA SER A 63 -35.65 -0.91 -26.08
C SER A 63 -34.51 -0.78 -25.07
N VAL A 64 -34.39 -1.76 -24.16
CA VAL A 64 -33.33 -1.85 -23.14
C VAL A 64 -31.93 -1.76 -23.76
N CYS A 65 -31.75 -2.32 -24.95
CA CYS A 65 -30.46 -2.32 -25.62
C CYS A 65 -30.05 -0.95 -26.18
N ASN A 66 -30.97 0.01 -26.20
CA ASN A 66 -30.71 1.40 -26.59
C ASN A 66 -30.55 2.32 -25.36
N TRP A 67 -30.70 1.78 -24.15
CA TRP A 67 -30.52 2.55 -22.94
C TRP A 67 -29.05 2.90 -22.74
N ALA A 68 -28.83 4.07 -22.14
CA ALA A 68 -27.47 4.50 -21.86
C ALA A 68 -26.83 3.47 -20.92
N TRP A 69 -25.58 3.12 -21.22
CA TRP A 69 -24.72 2.29 -20.36
C TRP A 69 -25.12 0.81 -20.22
N ILE A 70 -26.05 0.36 -21.05
CA ILE A 70 -26.44 -1.04 -21.21
C ILE A 70 -25.81 -1.59 -22.49
N THR A 71 -25.29 -2.81 -22.43
CA THR A 71 -24.90 -3.56 -23.63
C THR A 71 -25.66 -4.87 -23.68
N CYS A 72 -26.25 -5.15 -24.83
CA CYS A 72 -26.93 -6.41 -25.12
C CYS A 72 -26.09 -7.32 -26.00
N ASP A 73 -26.31 -8.62 -25.86
CA ASP A 73 -25.85 -9.64 -26.79
C ASP A 73 -26.57 -9.50 -28.14
N SER A 74 -25.80 -9.54 -29.24
CA SER A 74 -26.34 -9.34 -30.59
C SER A 74 -27.21 -10.50 -31.09
N ILE A 75 -27.11 -11.68 -30.48
CA ILE A 75 -27.82 -12.88 -30.91
C ILE A 75 -29.13 -13.01 -30.13
N ASN A 76 -29.05 -12.91 -28.81
CA ASN A 76 -30.17 -13.17 -27.91
C ASN A 76 -30.94 -11.90 -27.55
N ASN A 77 -30.42 -10.69 -27.86
CA ASN A 77 -30.98 -9.41 -27.44
C ASN A 77 -31.23 -9.37 -25.92
N ARG A 78 -30.26 -9.84 -25.14
CA ARG A 78 -30.30 -9.87 -23.67
C ARG A 78 -29.16 -9.05 -23.09
N VAL A 79 -29.36 -8.46 -21.93
CA VAL A 79 -28.35 -7.61 -21.27
C VAL A 79 -27.16 -8.46 -20.81
N ILE A 80 -25.97 -8.11 -21.29
CA ILE A 80 -24.71 -8.77 -20.95
C ILE A 80 -23.77 -7.87 -20.13
N VAL A 81 -23.89 -6.55 -20.26
CA VAL A 81 -23.11 -5.58 -19.48
C VAL A 81 -24.03 -4.50 -18.93
N LEU A 82 -23.94 -4.30 -17.63
CA LEU A 82 -24.47 -3.14 -16.92
C LEU A 82 -23.27 -2.37 -16.37
N ASN A 83 -23.02 -1.16 -16.89
CA ASN A 83 -21.88 -0.34 -16.50
C ASN A 83 -22.30 1.05 -16.05
N LEU A 84 -22.55 1.24 -14.76
CA LEU A 84 -22.89 2.53 -14.17
C LEU A 84 -21.71 3.16 -13.42
N SER A 85 -20.46 2.88 -13.81
CA SER A 85 -19.29 3.36 -13.07
C SER A 85 -19.06 4.87 -13.17
N SER A 86 -18.60 5.49 -12.08
CA SER A 86 -18.23 6.92 -11.99
C SER A 86 -19.36 7.87 -12.38
N MET A 87 -20.57 7.62 -11.85
CA MET A 87 -21.79 8.36 -12.18
C MET A 87 -22.36 9.16 -11.01
N SER A 88 -21.72 9.11 -9.83
CA SER A 88 -22.19 9.74 -8.58
C SER A 88 -23.61 9.33 -8.17
N LEU A 89 -24.07 8.15 -8.60
CA LEU A 89 -25.40 7.63 -8.28
C LEU A 89 -25.47 7.23 -6.81
N THR A 90 -26.59 7.51 -6.15
CA THR A 90 -26.88 7.03 -4.79
C THR A 90 -28.05 6.06 -4.83
N GLY A 91 -27.94 4.93 -4.13
CA GLY A 91 -29.01 3.95 -4.08
C GLY A 91 -28.58 2.59 -3.55
N THR A 92 -29.39 1.56 -3.80
CA THR A 92 -29.09 0.17 -3.43
C THR A 92 -29.23 -0.76 -4.62
N ILE A 93 -28.65 -1.97 -4.54
CA ILE A 93 -28.85 -3.02 -5.55
C ILE A 93 -30.11 -3.81 -5.17
N PRO A 94 -31.20 -3.76 -5.94
CA PRO A 94 -32.39 -4.54 -5.62
C PRO A 94 -32.22 -6.02 -6.00
N PRO A 95 -32.95 -6.93 -5.33
CA PRO A 95 -33.02 -8.37 -5.66
C PRO A 95 -33.29 -8.67 -7.15
N HIS A 96 -34.08 -7.83 -7.81
CA HIS A 96 -34.48 -7.98 -9.21
C HIS A 96 -33.31 -8.05 -10.20
N ILE A 97 -32.13 -7.53 -9.82
CA ILE A 97 -30.92 -7.66 -10.65
C ILE A 97 -30.54 -9.13 -10.87
N GLY A 98 -30.89 -10.04 -9.95
CA GLY A 98 -30.69 -11.49 -10.12
C GLY A 98 -31.40 -12.09 -11.35
N ASN A 99 -32.42 -11.43 -11.88
CA ASN A 99 -33.14 -11.91 -13.07
C ASN A 99 -32.43 -11.58 -14.40
N LEU A 100 -31.33 -10.81 -14.40
CA LEU A 100 -30.53 -10.52 -15.58
C LEU A 100 -29.68 -11.74 -15.99
N SER A 101 -30.33 -12.84 -16.35
CA SER A 101 -29.71 -14.17 -16.52
C SER A 101 -28.56 -14.25 -17.55
N PHE A 102 -28.42 -13.25 -18.43
CA PHE A 102 -27.33 -13.14 -19.41
C PHE A 102 -26.18 -12.24 -18.97
N LEU A 103 -26.28 -11.59 -17.81
CA LEU A 103 -25.29 -10.62 -17.34
C LEU A 103 -23.91 -11.28 -17.16
N VAL A 104 -22.93 -10.72 -17.84
CA VAL A 104 -21.52 -11.13 -17.81
C VAL A 104 -20.72 -10.16 -16.96
N HIS A 105 -20.99 -8.85 -17.09
CA HIS A 105 -20.30 -7.81 -16.34
C HIS A 105 -21.30 -6.94 -15.56
N LEU A 106 -21.12 -6.88 -14.25
CA LEU A 106 -21.77 -5.92 -13.36
C LEU A 106 -20.73 -4.92 -12.86
N ARG A 107 -20.80 -3.68 -13.34
CA ARG A 107 -19.85 -2.60 -12.99
C ARG A 107 -20.58 -1.39 -12.43
N LEU A 108 -20.39 -1.13 -11.14
CA LEU A 108 -21.01 -0.03 -10.39
C LEU A 108 -19.96 0.78 -9.61
N ARG A 109 -18.67 0.66 -9.94
CA ARG A 109 -17.59 1.35 -9.20
C ARG A 109 -17.78 2.85 -9.13
N ASP A 110 -17.28 3.44 -8.06
CA ASP A 110 -17.13 4.89 -7.92
C ASP A 110 -18.49 5.59 -7.98
N ASN A 111 -19.32 5.23 -7.01
CA ASN A 111 -20.66 5.77 -6.79
C ASN A 111 -20.94 5.81 -5.28
N ASN A 112 -22.16 6.15 -4.91
CA ASN A 112 -22.66 6.16 -3.53
C ASN A 112 -23.68 5.02 -3.30
N PHE A 113 -23.48 3.85 -3.92
CA PHE A 113 -24.35 2.70 -3.63
C PHE A 113 -24.07 2.18 -2.21
N HIS A 114 -25.12 1.81 -1.49
CA HIS A 114 -25.03 1.37 -0.10
C HIS A 114 -25.94 0.15 0.19
N GLY A 115 -25.96 -0.30 1.44
CA GLY A 115 -26.70 -1.48 1.88
C GLY A 115 -25.95 -2.78 1.59
N SER A 116 -26.62 -3.92 1.80
CA SER A 116 -26.03 -5.24 1.60
C SER A 116 -26.23 -5.77 0.19
N LEU A 117 -25.37 -6.70 -0.23
CA LEU A 117 -25.52 -7.39 -1.52
C LEU A 117 -26.69 -8.38 -1.47
N PRO A 118 -27.63 -8.34 -2.44
CA PRO A 118 -28.77 -9.25 -2.47
C PRO A 118 -28.34 -10.70 -2.73
N MET A 119 -29.09 -11.66 -2.18
CA MET A 119 -28.82 -13.10 -2.37
C MET A 119 -29.09 -13.56 -3.80
N GLU A 120 -29.95 -12.85 -4.50
CA GLU A 120 -30.41 -13.14 -5.87
C GLU A 120 -29.30 -13.00 -6.91
N LEU A 121 -28.19 -12.29 -6.59
CA LEU A 121 -27.00 -12.28 -7.45
C LEU A 121 -26.43 -13.69 -7.69
N ALA A 122 -26.72 -14.65 -6.82
CA ALA A 122 -26.42 -16.08 -7.01
C ALA A 122 -26.97 -16.67 -8.33
N GLN A 123 -28.03 -16.08 -8.88
CA GLN A 123 -28.72 -16.56 -10.08
C GLN A 123 -27.97 -16.20 -11.37
N LEU A 124 -27.03 -15.26 -11.31
CA LEU A 124 -26.33 -14.71 -12.46
C LEU A 124 -25.16 -15.60 -12.90
N ARG A 125 -25.45 -16.84 -13.28
CA ARG A 125 -24.48 -17.92 -13.58
C ARG A 125 -23.44 -17.59 -14.67
N ARG A 126 -23.63 -16.52 -15.44
CA ARG A 126 -22.74 -16.06 -16.50
C ARG A 126 -21.80 -14.93 -16.10
N LEU A 127 -21.91 -14.43 -14.86
CA LEU A 127 -21.04 -13.37 -14.39
C LEU A 127 -19.57 -13.80 -14.43
N GLU A 128 -18.78 -12.97 -15.09
CA GLU A 128 -17.32 -13.07 -15.15
C GLU A 128 -16.68 -11.95 -14.33
N ILE A 129 -17.30 -10.77 -14.29
CA ILE A 129 -16.78 -9.60 -13.57
C ILE A 129 -17.87 -8.99 -12.68
N ILE A 130 -17.55 -8.86 -11.40
CA ILE A 130 -18.29 -8.04 -10.44
C ILE A 130 -17.36 -6.94 -9.97
N HIS A 131 -17.70 -5.68 -10.27
CA HIS A 131 -16.90 -4.53 -9.90
C HIS A 131 -17.74 -3.49 -9.14
N LEU A 132 -17.68 -3.54 -7.81
CA LEU A 132 -18.46 -2.72 -6.89
C LEU A 132 -17.58 -1.79 -6.01
N GLY A 133 -16.28 -1.71 -6.29
CA GLY A 133 -15.35 -0.92 -5.47
C GLY A 133 -15.62 0.59 -5.47
N ILE A 134 -15.15 1.30 -4.43
CA ILE A 134 -15.40 2.74 -4.21
C ILE A 134 -16.91 3.02 -4.13
N ASN A 135 -17.54 2.50 -3.08
CA ASN A 135 -18.96 2.70 -2.76
C ASN A 135 -19.12 2.69 -1.21
N SER A 136 -20.36 2.63 -0.72
CA SER A 136 -20.69 2.52 0.71
C SER A 136 -21.46 1.22 1.02
N PHE A 137 -21.16 0.12 0.31
CA PHE A 137 -21.77 -1.18 0.59
C PHE A 137 -21.36 -1.70 1.96
N GLU A 138 -22.30 -2.30 2.69
CA GLU A 138 -22.09 -2.74 4.08
C GLU A 138 -22.58 -4.18 4.31
N GLY A 139 -22.40 -4.67 5.54
CA GLY A 139 -22.76 -6.03 5.92
C GLY A 139 -21.72 -7.06 5.49
N LYS A 140 -22.10 -8.34 5.46
CA LYS A 140 -21.20 -9.45 5.11
C LYS A 140 -21.30 -9.78 3.62
N ILE A 141 -20.22 -10.27 3.01
CA ILE A 141 -20.31 -10.93 1.69
C ILE A 141 -21.22 -12.16 1.84
N PRO A 142 -22.34 -12.25 1.12
CA PRO A 142 -23.24 -13.39 1.27
C PRO A 142 -22.64 -14.68 0.64
N PRO A 143 -23.05 -15.87 1.10
CA PRO A 143 -22.34 -17.11 0.80
C PRO A 143 -22.55 -17.68 -0.62
N TRP A 144 -23.04 -16.91 -1.59
CA TRP A 144 -23.42 -17.42 -2.92
C TRP A 144 -22.34 -17.37 -4.00
N LEU A 145 -21.12 -16.89 -3.72
CA LEU A 145 -20.08 -16.75 -4.75
C LEU A 145 -19.74 -18.06 -5.48
N ASN A 146 -19.81 -19.21 -4.80
CA ASN A 146 -19.63 -20.52 -5.43
C ASN A 146 -20.70 -20.88 -6.48
N SER A 147 -21.80 -20.12 -6.54
CA SER A 147 -22.85 -20.27 -7.54
C SER A 147 -22.50 -19.57 -8.87
N LEU A 148 -21.37 -18.85 -8.93
CA LEU A 148 -20.90 -18.14 -10.12
C LEU A 148 -19.70 -18.89 -10.75
N PRO A 149 -19.94 -19.93 -11.58
CA PRO A 149 -18.89 -20.82 -12.05
C PRO A 149 -17.89 -20.15 -13.00
N LYS A 150 -18.23 -18.98 -13.57
CA LYS A 150 -17.40 -18.25 -14.52
C LYS A 150 -16.71 -17.02 -13.93
N LEU A 151 -16.85 -16.78 -12.63
CA LEU A 151 -16.34 -15.55 -12.02
C LEU A 151 -14.81 -15.51 -12.10
N GLN A 152 -14.30 -14.50 -12.79
CA GLN A 152 -12.86 -14.27 -13.01
C GLN A 152 -12.35 -13.10 -12.19
N SER A 153 -13.14 -12.04 -12.04
CA SER A 153 -12.72 -10.85 -11.28
C SER A 153 -13.79 -10.39 -10.30
N LEU A 154 -13.41 -10.27 -9.03
CA LEU A 154 -14.24 -9.75 -7.95
C LEU A 154 -13.55 -8.57 -7.28
N TYR A 155 -14.12 -7.38 -7.47
CA TYR A 155 -13.62 -6.12 -6.88
C TYR A 155 -14.67 -5.52 -5.95
N LEU A 156 -14.38 -5.57 -4.64
CA LEU A 156 -15.21 -5.01 -3.57
C LEU A 156 -14.47 -3.97 -2.74
N PHE A 157 -13.31 -3.49 -3.20
CA PHE A 157 -12.43 -2.59 -2.46
C PHE A 157 -13.07 -1.24 -2.10
N SER A 158 -12.56 -0.57 -1.07
CA SER A 158 -13.05 0.75 -0.61
C SER A 158 -14.57 0.75 -0.41
N ASN A 159 -15.03 -0.05 0.57
CA ASN A 159 -16.41 -0.20 1.01
C ASN A 159 -16.45 -0.44 2.54
N ASP A 160 -17.65 -0.65 3.08
CA ASP A 160 -17.87 -0.90 4.51
C ASP A 160 -18.17 -2.39 4.82
N PHE A 161 -17.71 -3.34 4.00
CA PHE A 161 -17.97 -4.76 4.24
C PHE A 161 -17.32 -5.26 5.53
N THR A 162 -18.02 -6.14 6.25
CA THR A 162 -17.66 -6.66 7.58
C THR A 162 -17.68 -8.19 7.61
N GLY A 163 -17.19 -8.76 8.71
CA GLY A 163 -17.17 -10.21 8.94
C GLY A 163 -16.01 -10.90 8.22
N SER A 164 -16.02 -12.23 8.20
CA SER A 164 -14.99 -13.03 7.52
C SER A 164 -15.34 -13.27 6.05
N ILE A 165 -14.31 -13.53 5.24
CA ILE A 165 -14.48 -13.96 3.85
C ILE A 165 -15.21 -15.32 3.84
N PRO A 166 -16.37 -15.45 3.15
CA PRO A 166 -17.15 -16.68 3.15
C PRO A 166 -16.40 -17.82 2.47
N SER A 167 -16.55 -19.04 2.99
CA SER A 167 -15.84 -20.22 2.49
C SER A 167 -16.15 -20.56 1.03
N SER A 168 -17.31 -20.14 0.53
CA SER A 168 -17.72 -20.31 -0.86
C SER A 168 -16.88 -19.51 -1.85
N LEU A 169 -16.23 -18.41 -1.43
CA LEU A 169 -15.32 -17.66 -2.30
C LEU A 169 -14.15 -18.55 -2.75
N TRP A 170 -13.60 -19.36 -1.84
CA TRP A 170 -12.48 -20.26 -2.12
C TRP A 170 -12.83 -21.44 -3.05
N GLN A 171 -14.08 -21.53 -3.50
CA GLN A 171 -14.54 -22.52 -4.48
C GLN A 171 -14.62 -21.95 -5.90
N CYS A 172 -14.38 -20.65 -6.10
CA CYS A 172 -14.42 -19.98 -7.40
C CYS A 172 -13.13 -20.26 -8.20
N ARG A 173 -13.02 -21.44 -8.81
CA ARG A 173 -11.75 -21.93 -9.41
C ARG A 173 -11.25 -21.12 -10.62
N GLU A 174 -12.14 -20.39 -11.28
CA GLU A 174 -11.82 -19.53 -12.43
C GLU A 174 -11.33 -18.13 -12.01
N LEU A 175 -11.26 -17.84 -10.70
CA LEU A 175 -10.93 -16.51 -10.20
C LEU A 175 -9.47 -16.16 -10.49
N LEU A 176 -9.27 -15.07 -11.23
CA LEU A 176 -7.98 -14.51 -11.61
C LEU A 176 -7.60 -13.31 -10.72
N GLN A 177 -8.58 -12.51 -10.32
CA GLN A 177 -8.36 -11.27 -9.58
C GLN A 177 -9.35 -11.16 -8.41
N LEU A 178 -8.82 -10.94 -7.21
CA LEU A 178 -9.59 -10.72 -6.00
C LEU A 178 -9.08 -9.47 -5.29
N SER A 179 -9.97 -8.48 -5.13
CA SER A 179 -9.67 -7.23 -4.44
C SER A 179 -10.78 -6.94 -3.43
N LEU A 180 -10.40 -7.06 -2.16
CA LEU A 180 -11.23 -6.85 -0.97
C LEU A 180 -10.60 -5.80 -0.04
N ASP A 181 -9.62 -5.07 -0.54
CA ASP A 181 -8.85 -4.08 0.20
C ASP A 181 -9.69 -2.90 0.68
N ASP A 182 -9.21 -2.18 1.69
CA ASP A 182 -9.88 -0.99 2.25
C ASP A 182 -11.35 -1.27 2.64
N ASN A 183 -11.51 -2.18 3.61
CA ASN A 183 -12.79 -2.63 4.13
C ASN A 183 -12.67 -2.93 5.64
N LYS A 184 -13.71 -3.50 6.26
CA LYS A 184 -13.74 -3.88 7.68
C LYS A 184 -13.76 -5.40 7.88
N PHE A 185 -13.18 -6.17 6.95
CA PHE A 185 -13.12 -7.64 7.06
C PHE A 185 -12.30 -8.07 8.27
N THR A 186 -12.74 -9.14 8.93
CA THR A 186 -12.13 -9.73 10.13
C THR A 186 -11.88 -11.23 9.96
N GLY A 187 -11.23 -11.84 10.96
CA GLY A 187 -10.91 -13.27 10.97
C GLY A 187 -9.60 -13.60 10.26
N ILE A 188 -9.39 -14.88 9.98
CA ILE A 188 -8.12 -15.38 9.42
C ILE A 188 -8.19 -15.49 7.89
N ILE A 189 -7.02 -15.39 7.24
CA ILE A 189 -6.87 -15.79 5.84
C ILE A 189 -7.01 -17.32 5.77
N SER A 190 -7.99 -17.80 5.01
CA SER A 190 -8.32 -19.23 4.95
C SER A 190 -7.21 -20.04 4.27
N THR A 191 -6.95 -21.25 4.78
CA THR A 191 -6.07 -22.22 4.11
C THR A 191 -6.63 -22.73 2.79
N ASN A 192 -7.95 -22.63 2.59
CA ASN A 192 -8.62 -23.08 1.36
C ASN A 192 -8.33 -22.17 0.15
N ILE A 193 -7.64 -21.04 0.35
CA ILE A 193 -7.22 -20.17 -0.74
C ILE A 193 -6.36 -20.91 -1.78
N GLU A 194 -5.70 -22.00 -1.40
CA GLU A 194 -4.94 -22.87 -2.32
C GLU A 194 -5.78 -23.43 -3.47
N ASN A 195 -7.11 -23.48 -3.33
CA ASN A 195 -8.02 -23.89 -4.39
C ASN A 195 -8.11 -22.88 -5.55
N LEU A 196 -7.72 -21.62 -5.33
CA LEU A 196 -7.70 -20.56 -6.34
C LEU A 196 -6.40 -20.61 -7.15
N SER A 197 -6.17 -21.74 -7.83
CA SER A 197 -4.91 -22.02 -8.54
C SER A 197 -4.60 -21.07 -9.71
N LEU A 198 -5.63 -20.42 -10.28
CA LEU A 198 -5.50 -19.45 -11.37
C LEU A 198 -5.34 -18.00 -10.88
N LEU A 199 -5.39 -17.76 -9.56
CA LEU A 199 -5.35 -16.43 -8.98
C LEU A 199 -4.02 -15.75 -9.31
N LYS A 200 -4.10 -14.57 -9.95
CA LYS A 200 -2.96 -13.73 -10.34
C LYS A 200 -2.80 -12.55 -9.40
N GLU A 201 -3.90 -11.97 -8.93
CA GLU A 201 -3.85 -10.78 -8.08
C GLU A 201 -4.73 -10.96 -6.85
N LEU A 202 -4.13 -10.72 -5.69
CA LEU A 202 -4.80 -10.76 -4.39
C LEU A 202 -4.51 -9.49 -3.60
N TYR A 203 -5.56 -8.71 -3.36
CA TYR A 203 -5.51 -7.51 -2.52
C TYR A 203 -6.45 -7.69 -1.33
N LEU A 204 -5.87 -7.82 -0.15
CA LEU A 204 -6.56 -7.92 1.15
C LEU A 204 -6.08 -6.82 2.11
N ASN A 205 -5.36 -5.82 1.61
CA ASN A 205 -4.78 -4.78 2.44
C ASN A 205 -5.83 -3.91 3.13
N ASP A 206 -5.41 -3.17 4.16
CA ASP A 206 -6.23 -2.19 4.87
C ASP A 206 -7.55 -2.78 5.36
N ASN A 207 -7.42 -3.83 6.15
CA ASN A 207 -8.51 -4.60 6.75
C ASN A 207 -8.13 -4.96 8.20
N ARG A 208 -8.90 -5.88 8.82
CA ARG A 208 -8.66 -6.34 10.20
C ARG A 208 -8.38 -7.84 10.24
N PHE A 209 -7.76 -8.39 9.20
CA PHE A 209 -7.37 -9.80 9.18
C PHE A 209 -6.33 -10.09 10.27
N GLU A 210 -6.50 -11.20 10.96
CA GLU A 210 -5.67 -11.63 12.09
C GLU A 210 -5.10 -13.04 11.88
N GLY A 211 -4.30 -13.52 12.83
CA GLY A 211 -3.64 -14.82 12.75
C GLY A 211 -2.43 -14.82 11.83
N GLN A 212 -1.99 -15.99 11.42
CA GLN A 212 -0.78 -16.17 10.60
C GLN A 212 -1.08 -16.15 9.11
N ILE A 213 -0.10 -15.77 8.29
CA ILE A 213 -0.16 -15.98 6.84
C ILE A 213 -0.13 -17.50 6.59
N PRO A 214 -1.18 -18.12 6.01
CA PRO A 214 -1.22 -19.56 5.85
C PRO A 214 -0.24 -20.00 4.77
N ARG A 215 0.63 -20.97 5.08
CA ARG A 215 1.56 -21.56 4.08
C ARG A 215 0.90 -22.03 2.78
N ARG A 216 -0.38 -22.44 2.86
CA ARG A 216 -1.20 -22.88 1.72
C ARG A 216 -1.47 -21.76 0.71
N LEU A 217 -1.40 -20.49 1.11
CA LEU A 217 -1.46 -19.34 0.20
C LEU A 217 -0.41 -19.44 -0.92
N PHE A 218 0.77 -19.93 -0.58
CA PHE A 218 1.89 -20.02 -1.52
C PHE A 218 1.79 -21.21 -2.48
N ASN A 219 0.66 -21.95 -2.46
CA ASN A 219 0.30 -22.91 -3.50
C ASN A 219 -0.44 -22.26 -4.69
N CYS A 220 -0.85 -20.98 -4.58
CA CYS A 220 -1.39 -20.20 -5.69
C CYS A 220 -0.24 -19.75 -6.61
N THR A 221 0.38 -20.70 -7.31
CA THR A 221 1.63 -20.48 -8.05
C THR A 221 1.51 -19.49 -9.22
N SER A 222 0.28 -19.18 -9.66
CA SER A 222 -0.01 -18.16 -10.69
C SER A 222 0.04 -16.71 -10.18
N LEU A 223 0.20 -16.50 -8.86
CA LEU A 223 0.19 -15.17 -8.26
C LEU A 223 1.32 -14.28 -8.79
N GLN A 224 0.92 -13.07 -9.18
CA GLN A 224 1.76 -11.98 -9.67
C GLN A 224 1.79 -10.81 -8.68
N ILE A 225 0.68 -10.56 -8.00
CA ILE A 225 0.57 -9.50 -6.99
C ILE A 225 -0.07 -10.07 -5.73
N LEU A 226 0.62 -9.88 -4.60
CA LEU A 226 0.12 -10.21 -3.27
C LEU A 226 0.22 -8.98 -2.37
N ASN A 227 -0.92 -8.43 -1.97
CA ASN A 227 -0.99 -7.33 -1.01
C ASN A 227 -1.82 -7.71 0.23
N LEU A 228 -1.13 -7.83 1.37
CA LEU A 228 -1.70 -8.12 2.70
C LEU A 228 -1.38 -7.01 3.70
N SER A 229 -0.94 -5.83 3.25
CA SER A 229 -0.51 -4.74 4.14
C SER A 229 -1.64 -4.17 5.00
N GLY A 230 -1.31 -3.45 6.07
CA GLY A 230 -2.34 -2.73 6.85
C GLY A 230 -3.36 -3.68 7.50
N ASN A 231 -2.89 -4.77 8.10
CA ASN A 231 -3.72 -5.77 8.77
C ASN A 231 -3.18 -6.06 10.18
N ARG A 232 -3.75 -7.06 10.86
CA ARG A 232 -3.31 -7.51 12.19
C ARG A 232 -2.62 -8.88 12.13
N LEU A 233 -1.98 -9.20 11.00
CA LEU A 233 -1.33 -10.50 10.80
C LEU A 233 -0.12 -10.65 11.74
N THR A 234 0.08 -11.87 12.24
CA THR A 234 1.09 -12.24 13.25
C THR A 234 1.92 -13.44 12.78
N GLY A 235 2.96 -13.79 13.52
CA GLY A 235 3.83 -14.92 13.19
C GLY A 235 4.82 -14.59 12.07
N SER A 236 5.55 -15.60 11.60
CA SER A 236 6.57 -15.41 10.58
C SER A 236 6.02 -15.43 9.16
N VAL A 237 6.75 -14.79 8.24
CA VAL A 237 6.53 -14.97 6.80
C VAL A 237 6.97 -16.40 6.43
N PRO A 238 6.08 -17.26 5.92
CA PRO A 238 6.45 -18.64 5.60
C PRO A 238 7.46 -18.73 4.46
N LEU A 239 8.40 -19.69 4.57
CA LEU A 239 9.46 -19.90 3.57
C LEU A 239 8.91 -20.34 2.21
N GLU A 240 7.70 -20.90 2.19
CA GLU A 240 6.99 -21.31 0.98
C GLU A 240 6.69 -20.13 0.04
N ILE A 241 6.83 -18.87 0.48
CA ILE A 241 6.73 -17.70 -0.39
C ILE A 241 7.61 -17.80 -1.64
N GLY A 242 8.78 -18.45 -1.52
CA GLY A 242 9.68 -18.72 -2.65
C GLY A 242 9.08 -19.62 -3.75
N ASN A 243 7.93 -20.26 -3.52
CA ASN A 243 7.22 -21.06 -4.53
C ASN A 243 6.50 -20.20 -5.59
N LEU A 244 6.25 -18.92 -5.29
CA LEU A 244 5.51 -18.01 -6.17
C LEU A 244 6.42 -17.45 -7.27
N ARG A 245 6.78 -18.28 -8.25
CA ARG A 245 7.78 -17.95 -9.30
C ARG A 245 7.39 -16.81 -10.24
N TYR A 246 6.12 -16.43 -10.28
CA TYR A 246 5.60 -15.33 -11.13
C TYR A 246 5.31 -14.05 -10.33
N LEU A 247 5.63 -14.02 -9.03
CA LEU A 247 5.31 -12.90 -8.15
C LEU A 247 6.20 -11.69 -8.45
N ASN A 248 5.59 -10.60 -8.92
CA ASN A 248 6.26 -9.33 -9.21
C ASN A 248 6.23 -8.38 -8.00
N VAL A 249 5.13 -8.43 -7.23
CA VAL A 249 4.88 -7.49 -6.13
C VAL A 249 4.42 -8.23 -4.90
N VAL A 250 5.15 -8.04 -3.80
CA VAL A 250 4.74 -8.50 -2.47
C VAL A 250 4.69 -7.31 -1.51
N ARG A 251 3.54 -7.14 -0.84
CA ARG A 251 3.34 -6.13 0.19
C ARG A 251 2.74 -6.78 1.44
N LEU A 252 3.52 -6.80 2.52
CA LEU A 252 3.16 -7.30 3.85
C LEU A 252 3.36 -6.23 4.93
N HIS A 253 3.60 -4.98 4.53
CA HIS A 253 3.94 -3.91 5.45
C HIS A 253 2.79 -3.55 6.41
N ALA A 254 3.08 -2.86 7.51
CA ALA A 254 2.09 -2.46 8.52
C ALA A 254 1.26 -3.65 9.04
N ASN A 255 1.94 -4.62 9.66
CA ASN A 255 1.36 -5.79 10.32
C ASN A 255 2.11 -6.05 11.65
N HIS A 256 1.84 -7.19 12.30
CA HIS A 256 2.54 -7.65 13.50
C HIS A 256 3.42 -8.89 13.21
N LEU A 257 3.99 -8.99 12.01
CA LEU A 257 4.81 -10.13 11.61
C LEU A 257 6.12 -10.15 12.39
N THR A 258 6.58 -11.34 12.77
CA THR A 258 7.77 -11.58 13.59
C THR A 258 8.75 -12.55 12.91
N GLY A 259 9.92 -12.74 13.51
CA GLY A 259 10.92 -13.69 13.01
C GLY A 259 11.76 -13.12 11.87
N LEU A 260 12.41 -14.00 11.12
CA LEU A 260 13.39 -13.63 10.09
C LEU A 260 12.71 -13.32 8.74
N ILE A 261 13.37 -12.50 7.92
CA ILE A 261 13.06 -12.42 6.49
C ILE A 261 13.43 -13.77 5.85
N PRO A 262 12.49 -14.49 5.22
CA PRO A 262 12.80 -15.79 4.61
C PRO A 262 13.71 -15.60 3.40
N SER A 263 14.89 -16.23 3.42
CA SER A 263 15.87 -16.13 2.31
C SER A 263 15.32 -16.60 0.97
N THR A 264 14.31 -17.48 0.99
CA THR A 264 13.61 -18.03 -0.19
C THR A 264 12.83 -16.98 -0.97
N ILE A 265 12.48 -15.83 -0.38
CA ILE A 265 11.79 -14.75 -1.10
C ILE A 265 12.65 -14.18 -2.24
N PHE A 266 13.98 -14.24 -2.09
CA PHE A 266 14.93 -13.78 -3.09
C PHE A 266 15.22 -14.81 -4.19
N ASN A 267 14.65 -16.02 -4.10
CA ASN A 267 14.68 -16.99 -5.20
C ASN A 267 13.62 -16.66 -6.28
N ILE A 268 12.72 -15.73 -6.00
CA ILE A 268 11.68 -15.30 -6.94
C ILE A 268 12.33 -14.33 -7.94
N SER A 269 12.77 -14.86 -9.07
CA SER A 269 13.49 -14.08 -10.09
C SER A 269 12.65 -12.97 -10.72
N THR A 270 11.32 -13.03 -10.62
CA THR A 270 10.38 -12.03 -11.14
C THR A 270 10.10 -10.88 -10.17
N LEU A 271 10.56 -10.97 -8.92
CA LEU A 271 10.20 -10.03 -7.87
C LEU A 271 10.81 -8.64 -8.12
N GLU A 272 9.96 -7.62 -8.25
CA GLU A 272 10.35 -6.24 -8.48
C GLU A 272 10.16 -5.35 -7.25
N VAL A 273 9.06 -5.55 -6.52
CA VAL A 273 8.69 -4.71 -5.38
C VAL A 273 8.44 -5.58 -4.15
N MET A 274 9.21 -5.31 -3.10
CA MET A 274 9.10 -5.97 -1.82
C MET A 274 8.88 -4.95 -0.72
N GLY A 275 7.69 -4.91 -0.14
CA GLY A 275 7.36 -4.05 0.99
C GLY A 275 6.97 -4.86 2.22
N ILE A 276 7.86 -4.98 3.20
CA ILE A 276 7.63 -5.71 4.46
C ILE A 276 7.92 -4.85 5.70
N GLY A 277 8.03 -3.53 5.52
CA GLY A 277 8.22 -2.54 6.59
C GLY A 277 7.06 -2.45 7.60
N GLY A 278 7.24 -1.80 8.74
CA GLY A 278 6.20 -1.64 9.75
C GLY A 278 5.76 -2.97 10.36
N ASN A 279 6.72 -3.78 10.78
CA ASN A 279 6.51 -5.09 11.40
C ASN A 279 7.47 -5.25 12.60
N ARG A 280 7.59 -6.46 13.15
CA ARG A 280 8.52 -6.84 14.22
C ARG A 280 9.51 -7.92 13.73
N LEU A 281 9.94 -7.81 12.47
CA LEU A 281 10.90 -8.73 11.88
C LEU A 281 12.28 -8.46 12.46
N SER A 282 13.01 -9.53 12.78
CA SER A 282 14.31 -9.45 13.46
C SER A 282 15.39 -10.25 12.72
N GLY A 283 16.63 -10.15 13.22
CA GLY A 283 17.79 -10.80 12.62
C GLY A 283 18.36 -10.04 11.41
N PRO A 284 19.36 -10.62 10.74
CA PRO A 284 20.04 -9.96 9.63
C PRO A 284 19.22 -9.97 8.35
N ILE A 285 19.44 -8.94 7.51
CA ILE A 285 19.00 -8.98 6.11
C ILE A 285 19.72 -10.15 5.42
N PRO A 286 19.01 -11.10 4.79
CA PRO A 286 19.65 -12.25 4.16
C PRO A 286 20.61 -11.84 3.05
N SER A 287 21.82 -12.41 3.02
CA SER A 287 22.78 -12.17 1.93
C SER A 287 22.27 -12.66 0.57
N THR A 288 21.23 -13.51 0.55
CA THR A 288 20.54 -13.90 -0.68
C THR A 288 19.78 -12.77 -1.36
N ILE A 289 19.65 -11.59 -0.73
CA ILE A 289 19.05 -10.40 -1.36
C ILE A 289 19.68 -10.04 -2.72
N GLY A 290 20.97 -10.32 -2.89
CA GLY A 290 21.67 -10.15 -4.16
C GLY A 290 21.26 -11.10 -5.29
N LEU A 291 20.47 -12.15 -5.01
CA LEU A 291 19.89 -13.03 -6.04
C LEU A 291 18.67 -12.39 -6.72
N GLY A 292 18.05 -11.40 -6.08
CA GLY A 292 16.88 -10.69 -6.60
C GLY A 292 17.26 -9.71 -7.72
N VAL A 293 17.73 -10.23 -8.86
CA VAL A 293 18.26 -9.43 -9.98
C VAL A 293 17.28 -8.42 -10.58
N ASN A 294 15.97 -8.64 -10.39
CA ASN A 294 14.91 -7.75 -10.86
C ASN A 294 14.32 -6.84 -9.76
N LEU A 295 14.85 -6.89 -8.53
CA LEU A 295 14.38 -6.03 -7.46
C LEU A 295 14.62 -4.56 -7.81
N LYS A 296 13.54 -3.78 -7.80
CA LYS A 296 13.54 -2.33 -8.06
C LYS A 296 13.29 -1.52 -6.80
N LYS A 297 12.44 -2.02 -5.90
CA LYS A 297 12.05 -1.30 -4.67
C LYS A 297 11.95 -2.25 -3.49
N VAL A 298 12.73 -1.97 -2.45
CA VAL A 298 12.76 -2.75 -1.21
C VAL A 298 12.45 -1.82 -0.04
N PHE A 299 11.38 -2.11 0.69
CA PHE A 299 10.95 -1.36 1.86
C PHE A 299 10.95 -2.27 3.09
N LEU A 300 11.95 -2.08 3.96
CA LEU A 300 12.15 -2.80 5.24
C LEU A 300 12.03 -1.89 6.46
N TRP A 301 11.58 -0.64 6.27
CA TRP A 301 11.45 0.37 7.31
C TRP A 301 10.69 -0.11 8.55
N ILE A 302 10.96 0.47 9.72
CA ILE A 302 10.27 0.16 11.01
C ILE A 302 10.17 -1.35 11.26
N ASN A 303 11.30 -1.95 11.63
CA ASN A 303 11.42 -3.35 12.04
C ASN A 303 12.52 -3.47 13.13
N GLU A 304 12.82 -4.70 13.56
CA GLU A 304 13.87 -5.03 14.53
C GLU A 304 15.10 -5.67 13.85
N LEU A 305 15.34 -5.37 12.56
CA LEU A 305 16.45 -5.96 11.79
C LEU A 305 17.79 -5.51 12.35
N ASN A 306 18.76 -6.42 12.40
CA ASN A 306 20.08 -6.18 12.98
C ASN A 306 21.22 -6.67 12.07
N GLY A 307 22.46 -6.58 12.54
CA GLY A 307 23.62 -6.95 11.72
C GLY A 307 23.97 -5.88 10.69
N ARG A 308 24.75 -6.26 9.67
CA ARG A 308 25.21 -5.35 8.61
C ARG A 308 24.31 -5.43 7.38
N ILE A 309 24.29 -4.37 6.58
CA ILE A 309 23.73 -4.41 5.23
C ILE A 309 24.63 -5.35 4.39
N PRO A 310 24.11 -6.42 3.78
CA PRO A 310 24.93 -7.35 3.00
C PRO A 310 25.50 -6.68 1.76
N ASP A 311 26.80 -6.85 1.47
CA ASP A 311 27.43 -6.32 0.25
C ASP A 311 26.77 -6.84 -1.03
N SER A 312 26.19 -8.04 -0.97
CA SER A 312 25.44 -8.66 -2.07
C SER A 312 24.22 -7.85 -2.52
N ILE A 313 23.73 -6.89 -1.73
CA ILE A 313 22.67 -5.95 -2.15
C ILE A 313 23.02 -5.23 -3.45
N THR A 314 24.32 -5.02 -3.70
CA THR A 314 24.82 -4.35 -4.92
C THR A 314 24.70 -5.20 -6.18
N ASN A 315 24.45 -6.51 -6.06
CA ASN A 315 24.14 -7.36 -7.20
C ASN A 315 22.72 -7.12 -7.73
N ALA A 316 21.84 -6.50 -6.95
CA ALA A 316 20.51 -6.09 -7.41
C ALA A 316 20.61 -4.80 -8.25
N SER A 317 21.18 -4.92 -9.45
CA SER A 317 21.49 -3.80 -10.35
C SER A 317 20.31 -2.89 -10.75
N GLN A 318 19.07 -3.34 -10.56
CA GLN A 318 17.86 -2.56 -10.84
C GLN A 318 17.31 -1.84 -9.61
N LEU A 319 17.93 -1.97 -8.44
CA LEU A 319 17.42 -1.45 -7.18
C LEU A 319 17.48 0.08 -7.16
N THR A 320 16.32 0.71 -7.25
CA THR A 320 16.18 2.17 -7.26
C THR A 320 15.82 2.77 -5.91
N VAL A 321 15.19 1.98 -5.04
CA VAL A 321 14.72 2.39 -3.72
C VAL A 321 15.04 1.30 -2.72
N LEU A 322 15.80 1.67 -1.68
CA LEU A 322 16.11 0.81 -0.55
C LEU A 322 15.82 1.56 0.75
N ASP A 323 14.67 1.28 1.35
CA ASP A 323 14.27 1.91 2.61
C ASP A 323 14.51 0.97 3.79
N LEU A 324 15.51 1.30 4.60
CA LEU A 324 15.93 0.54 5.78
C LEU A 324 15.70 1.30 7.09
N ASN A 325 14.97 2.42 7.05
CA ASN A 325 14.85 3.32 8.20
C ASN A 325 14.30 2.60 9.45
N SER A 326 14.58 3.12 10.63
CA SER A 326 14.00 2.62 11.89
C SER A 326 14.22 1.10 12.11
N ASN A 327 15.48 0.68 12.02
CA ASN A 327 15.95 -0.68 12.33
C ASN A 327 17.15 -0.62 13.29
N SER A 328 17.65 -1.78 13.72
CA SER A 328 18.84 -1.93 14.58
C SER A 328 20.10 -2.35 13.79
N LEU A 329 20.24 -1.86 12.54
CA LEU A 329 21.37 -2.17 11.67
C LEU A 329 22.67 -1.51 12.17
N SER A 330 23.80 -2.14 11.87
CA SER A 330 25.13 -1.75 12.33
C SER A 330 26.18 -1.91 11.23
N GLY A 331 27.34 -1.30 11.40
CA GLY A 331 28.43 -1.37 10.42
C GLY A 331 28.29 -0.37 9.27
N PRO A 332 29.27 -0.30 8.37
CA PRO A 332 29.27 0.64 7.26
C PRO A 332 28.21 0.28 6.22
N VAL A 333 27.71 1.30 5.51
CA VAL A 333 27.01 1.09 4.25
C VAL A 333 28.03 0.52 3.24
N PRO A 334 27.71 -0.56 2.49
CA PRO A 334 28.64 -1.13 1.51
C PRO A 334 29.17 -0.07 0.55
N SER A 335 30.49 0.03 0.39
CA SER A 335 31.13 1.08 -0.42
C SER A 335 30.70 1.06 -1.89
N THR A 336 30.32 -0.10 -2.41
CA THR A 336 29.81 -0.30 -3.77
C THR A 336 28.43 0.31 -4.01
N LEU A 337 27.64 0.61 -2.96
CA LEU A 337 26.43 1.46 -3.11
C LEU A 337 26.78 2.93 -3.40
N GLY A 338 28.03 3.35 -3.11
CA GLY A 338 28.51 4.72 -3.30
C GLY A 338 29.37 4.94 -4.55
N GLU A 339 29.83 3.90 -5.24
CA GLU A 339 30.73 4.02 -6.40
C GLU A 339 30.02 4.54 -7.67
N ASP A 340 28.71 4.28 -7.81
CA ASP A 340 27.95 4.68 -9.00
C ASP A 340 27.39 6.11 -8.94
N MET A 341 27.56 6.84 -7.81
CA MET A 341 27.06 8.21 -7.62
C MET A 341 25.57 8.41 -8.00
N VAL A 342 24.78 7.34 -8.06
CA VAL A 342 23.32 7.42 -8.20
C VAL A 342 22.74 7.46 -6.80
N ALA A 343 22.21 8.61 -6.41
CA ALA A 343 21.47 8.74 -5.17
C ALA A 343 20.17 7.92 -5.26
N HIS A 344 20.23 6.69 -4.77
CA HIS A 344 19.04 5.91 -4.44
C HIS A 344 18.67 6.23 -3.00
N VAL A 345 17.71 7.14 -2.85
CA VAL A 345 17.16 7.69 -1.60
C VAL A 345 17.37 6.77 -0.39
N CYS A 346 18.22 7.20 0.54
CA CYS A 346 18.26 6.66 1.89
C CYS A 346 17.87 7.79 2.85
N ASP A 347 16.59 7.86 3.20
CA ASP A 347 16.16 8.56 4.39
C ASP A 347 16.60 7.69 5.58
N PHE A 348 17.81 7.91 6.09
CA PHE A 348 18.26 7.35 7.35
C PHE A 348 17.62 8.13 8.50
N GLY A 349 16.28 8.13 8.52
CA GLY A 349 15.41 8.64 9.57
C GLY A 349 15.70 10.06 10.05
N ILE A 350 15.05 11.05 9.44
CA ILE A 350 14.10 11.94 10.14
C ILE A 350 13.00 12.34 9.14
N ALA A 351 11.95 11.55 8.99
CA ALA A 351 10.72 12.01 8.35
C ALA A 351 9.49 11.33 8.98
N LYS A 352 8.92 11.97 9.99
CA LYS A 352 7.55 11.70 10.42
C LYS A 352 6.62 12.53 9.53
N LEU A 353 6.16 11.95 8.43
CA LEU A 353 5.01 12.46 7.67
C LEU A 353 3.75 12.28 8.53
N LEU A 354 3.24 13.37 9.11
CA LEU A 354 1.85 13.47 9.55
C LEU A 354 1.15 14.45 8.61
N GLY A 355 0.12 13.97 7.91
CA GLY A 355 -0.86 14.78 7.20
C GLY A 355 -1.98 15.22 8.14
N GLU A 356 -2.61 16.34 7.79
CA GLU A 356 -3.68 16.99 8.53
C GLU A 356 -4.95 16.12 8.64
N GLU A 357 -5.66 16.33 9.75
CA GLU A 357 -6.90 15.68 10.19
C GLU A 357 -6.77 14.30 10.87
N ASP A 358 -6.09 14.28 12.03
CA ASP A 358 -6.73 13.72 13.24
C ASP A 358 -6.11 14.28 14.53
N SER A 359 -6.98 14.67 15.46
CA SER A 359 -6.66 15.48 16.63
C SER A 359 -5.80 14.77 17.69
N MET A 360 -4.83 15.52 18.21
CA MET A 360 -4.27 15.46 19.56
C MET A 360 -4.24 14.10 20.27
N THR A 361 -3.14 13.35 20.07
CA THR A 361 -2.49 12.67 21.21
C THR A 361 -1.01 13.03 21.20
N GLN A 362 -0.59 13.80 22.20
CA GLN A 362 0.82 14.11 22.46
C GLN A 362 1.60 12.80 22.66
N THR A 363 2.23 12.30 21.62
CA THR A 363 3.40 11.43 21.79
C THR A 363 4.60 12.34 21.96
N ARG A 364 5.16 12.38 23.18
CA ARG A 364 6.48 12.95 23.46
C ARG A 364 7.53 12.17 22.66
N THR A 365 7.67 12.46 21.37
CA THR A 365 8.81 11.99 20.59
C THR A 365 9.98 12.89 20.89
N LEU A 366 11.01 12.33 21.56
CA LEU A 366 12.30 12.98 21.78
C LEU A 366 13.01 13.11 20.43
N ALA A 367 12.93 14.28 19.80
CA ALA A 367 13.93 14.64 18.81
C ALA A 367 15.30 14.86 19.49
N THR A 368 16.38 14.71 18.75
CA THR A 368 17.72 15.05 19.25
C THR A 368 17.79 16.55 19.49
N ILE A 369 17.87 16.93 20.77
CA ILE A 369 17.96 18.32 21.22
C ILE A 369 19.07 19.03 20.43
N GLY A 370 18.74 20.21 19.88
CA GLY A 370 19.68 21.08 19.15
C GLY A 370 19.79 20.87 17.62
N TYR A 371 19.23 19.79 17.06
CA TYR A 371 19.16 19.57 15.59
C TYR A 371 17.82 19.98 14.98
N MET A 372 16.87 20.30 15.85
CA MET A 372 15.50 20.58 15.51
C MET A 372 15.34 21.98 14.90
N ALA A 373 14.59 22.05 13.79
CA ALA A 373 14.16 23.31 13.21
C ALA A 373 13.24 24.08 14.18
N PRO A 374 13.40 25.41 14.34
CA PRO A 374 12.65 26.22 15.30
C PRO A 374 11.14 26.03 15.19
N GLU A 375 10.60 26.02 13.98
CA GLU A 375 9.16 25.84 13.72
C GLU A 375 8.64 24.46 14.14
N TYR A 376 9.49 23.43 14.17
CA TYR A 376 9.11 22.13 14.71
C TYR A 376 9.13 22.15 16.25
N GLY A 377 10.07 22.87 16.86
CA GLY A 377 10.20 22.98 18.32
C GLY A 377 9.20 23.89 18.99
N SER A 378 8.79 24.98 18.32
CA SER A 378 7.83 25.95 18.84
C SER A 378 6.40 25.69 18.38
N GLU A 379 6.21 25.27 17.12
CA GLU A 379 4.90 25.18 16.48
C GLU A 379 4.52 23.74 16.07
N GLY A 380 5.45 22.77 16.19
CA GLY A 380 5.20 21.38 15.82
C GLY A 380 5.11 21.13 14.32
N ILE A 381 5.53 22.09 13.49
CA ILE A 381 5.39 22.04 12.03
C ILE A 381 6.50 21.18 11.41
N VAL A 382 6.13 20.13 10.68
CA VAL A 382 7.05 19.31 9.89
C VAL A 382 7.06 19.83 8.45
N SER A 383 8.24 20.04 7.87
CA SER A 383 8.37 20.47 6.47
C SER A 383 9.70 20.06 5.86
N ALA A 384 9.77 19.98 4.53
CA ALA A 384 11.03 19.78 3.80
C ALA A 384 12.07 20.87 4.10
N ARG A 385 11.63 22.08 4.52
CA ARG A 385 12.52 23.17 4.96
C ARG A 385 13.08 22.91 6.36
N GLY A 386 12.38 22.16 7.20
CA GLY A 386 12.88 21.66 8.48
C GLY A 386 13.99 20.61 8.30
N ASP A 387 13.89 19.79 7.26
CA ASP A 387 14.94 18.83 6.89
C ASP A 387 16.20 19.55 6.40
N VAL A 388 16.03 20.60 5.58
CA VAL A 388 17.14 21.48 5.16
C VAL A 388 17.84 22.13 6.35
N TYR A 389 17.07 22.58 7.36
CA TYR A 389 17.66 23.13 8.58
C TYR A 389 18.50 22.08 9.33
N SER A 390 17.94 20.87 9.50
CA SER A 390 18.62 19.77 10.19
C SER A 390 19.90 19.36 9.45
N PHE A 391 19.86 19.34 8.11
CA PHE A 391 21.03 19.17 7.25
C PHE A 391 22.07 20.28 7.45
N GLY A 392 21.63 21.53 7.55
CA GLY A 392 22.49 22.67 7.88
C GLY A 392 23.22 22.52 9.22
N ILE A 393 22.51 22.13 10.27
CA ILE A 393 23.11 21.84 11.59
C ILE A 393 24.15 20.73 11.49
N LEU A 394 23.84 19.64 10.78
CA LEU A 394 24.77 18.52 10.60
C LEU A 394 26.03 18.94 9.84
N MET A 395 25.91 19.80 8.82
CA MET A 395 27.07 20.37 8.13
C MET A 395 27.92 21.21 9.08
N ILE A 396 27.32 22.06 9.91
CA ILE A 396 28.05 22.85 10.90
C ILE A 396 28.78 21.92 11.88
N GLU A 397 28.11 20.93 12.44
CA GLU A 397 28.73 19.94 13.34
C GLU A 397 29.90 19.23 12.67
N THR A 398 29.74 18.80 11.41
CA THR A 398 30.75 18.05 10.67
C THR A 398 32.05 18.85 10.51
N PHE A 399 31.95 20.13 10.15
CA PHE A 399 33.12 20.96 9.86
C PHE A 399 33.73 21.65 11.08
N THR A 400 33.02 21.68 12.21
CA THR A 400 33.47 22.29 13.47
C THR A 400 33.80 21.26 14.55
N ARG A 401 33.30 20.03 14.38
CA ARG A 401 33.27 18.96 15.38
C ARG A 401 32.58 19.37 16.69
N LYS A 402 31.68 20.37 16.62
CA LYS A 402 30.90 20.87 17.76
C LYS A 402 29.45 20.44 17.65
N LYS A 403 28.97 19.81 18.72
CA LYS A 403 27.56 19.42 18.83
C LYS A 403 26.71 20.64 19.18
N PRO A 404 25.45 20.72 18.70
CA PRO A 404 24.52 21.79 19.10
C PRO A 404 24.26 21.87 20.61
N ILE A 405 24.48 20.77 21.33
CA ILE A 405 24.29 20.64 22.78
C ILE A 405 25.61 20.58 23.57
N ASP A 406 26.73 20.99 22.94
CA ASP A 406 28.01 21.13 23.64
C ASP A 406 27.85 22.13 24.80
N ASN A 407 28.48 21.86 25.95
CA ASN A 407 28.38 22.67 27.17
C ASN A 407 28.81 24.13 26.96
N MET A 408 29.49 24.46 25.85
CA MET A 408 29.80 25.84 25.49
C MET A 408 28.59 26.68 25.03
N PHE A 409 27.45 26.03 24.72
CA PHE A 409 26.24 26.67 24.19
C PHE A 409 25.16 26.73 25.28
N GLU A 410 25.38 27.56 26.30
CA GLU A 410 24.42 27.81 27.39
C GLU A 410 23.70 29.16 27.23
N GLU A 411 22.49 29.24 27.77
CA GLU A 411 21.59 30.42 27.86
C GLU A 411 21.14 31.08 26.53
N ARG A 412 22.05 31.74 25.81
CA ARG A 412 21.73 32.60 24.64
C ARG A 412 22.62 32.36 23.41
N LEU A 413 23.68 31.57 23.55
CA LEU A 413 24.60 31.31 22.45
C LEU A 413 24.26 29.96 21.79
N SER A 414 23.65 30.00 20.60
CA SER A 414 23.43 28.79 19.80
C SER A 414 24.64 28.48 18.91
N LEU A 415 24.75 27.23 18.46
CA LEU A 415 25.78 26.80 17.50
C LEU A 415 25.81 27.70 16.24
N GLN A 416 24.64 28.16 15.78
CA GLN A 416 24.52 29.05 14.63
C GLN A 416 24.98 30.48 14.94
N CYS A 417 24.60 31.04 16.09
CA CYS A 417 25.06 32.35 16.53
C CYS A 417 26.58 32.38 16.64
N TRP A 418 27.17 31.34 17.24
CA TRP A 418 28.62 31.20 17.35
C TRP A 418 29.32 31.22 15.97
N ILE A 419 28.80 30.47 14.99
CA ILE A 419 29.36 30.45 13.63
C ILE A 419 29.17 31.81 12.94
N LYS A 420 27.99 32.42 13.06
CA LYS A 420 27.66 33.71 12.45
C LYS A 420 28.53 34.85 12.98
N GLU A 421 28.86 34.81 14.27
CA GLU A 421 29.74 35.80 14.91
C GLU A 421 31.23 35.56 14.59
N ALA A 422 31.66 34.30 14.47
CA ALA A 422 33.08 33.97 14.27
C ALA A 422 33.55 33.97 12.80
N LEU A 423 32.68 33.63 11.84
CA LEU A 423 33.05 33.57 10.42
C LEU A 423 33.61 34.88 9.83
N PRO A 424 33.08 36.08 10.17
CA PRO A 424 33.65 37.35 9.70
C PRO A 424 35.08 37.62 10.18
N HIS A 425 35.53 36.96 11.25
CA HIS A 425 36.83 37.18 11.86
C HIS A 425 37.87 36.14 11.43
N SER A 426 37.57 34.84 11.57
CA SER A 426 38.42 33.77 11.04
C SER A 426 37.75 32.41 11.09
N VAL A 427 37.72 31.72 9.95
CA VAL A 427 37.27 30.32 9.85
C VAL A 427 38.08 29.35 10.72
N THR A 428 39.34 29.68 11.04
CA THR A 428 40.20 28.81 11.86
C THR A 428 39.80 28.74 13.32
N GLN A 429 38.97 29.67 13.80
CA GLN A 429 38.48 29.67 15.17
C GLN A 429 37.34 28.67 15.37
N VAL A 430 36.67 28.28 14.29
CA VAL A 430 35.49 27.42 14.33
C VAL A 430 35.69 26.08 13.63
N ALA A 431 36.54 26.03 12.60
CA ALA A 431 36.81 24.81 11.86
C ALA A 431 37.58 23.79 12.71
N ASP A 432 37.28 22.50 12.52
CA ASP A 432 38.02 21.41 13.14
C ASP A 432 39.51 21.51 12.77
N SER A 433 40.37 21.54 13.79
CA SER A 433 41.82 21.65 13.63
C SER A 433 42.41 20.49 12.81
N ASN A 434 41.77 19.32 12.80
CA ASN A 434 42.18 18.18 11.97
C ASN A 434 41.98 18.44 10.47
N LEU A 435 41.04 19.32 10.10
CA LEU A 435 40.80 19.71 8.71
C LEU A 435 41.81 20.76 8.22
N LEU A 436 42.60 21.36 9.11
CA LEU A 436 43.52 22.47 8.83
C LEU A 436 45.01 22.05 8.85
N VAL A 437 45.31 20.77 8.73
CA VAL A 437 46.70 20.26 8.69
C VAL A 437 47.39 20.59 7.35
N GLU A 438 48.72 20.80 7.41
CA GLU A 438 49.62 21.69 6.64
C GLU A 438 49.49 21.78 5.10
N GLU A 439 48.94 20.79 4.39
CA GLU A 439 48.79 20.88 2.93
C GLU A 439 47.59 21.74 2.51
N ASN A 440 47.79 22.64 1.54
CA ASN A 440 46.74 23.42 0.87
C ASN A 440 45.85 24.24 1.81
N LEU A 441 46.44 24.71 2.92
CA LEU A 441 45.76 25.44 3.98
C LEU A 441 44.90 26.63 3.50
N PRO A 442 45.33 27.49 2.55
CA PRO A 442 44.47 28.57 2.05
C PRO A 442 43.24 28.05 1.30
N ALA A 443 43.38 27.02 0.46
CA ALA A 443 42.27 26.44 -0.29
C ALA A 443 41.26 25.73 0.63
N LYS A 444 41.76 25.05 1.67
CA LYS A 444 40.92 24.40 2.68
C LYS A 444 40.13 25.42 3.50
N LYS A 445 40.76 26.51 3.95
CA LYS A 445 40.07 27.59 4.66
C LYS A 445 38.92 28.19 3.85
N ASP A 446 39.16 28.50 2.58
CA ASP A 446 38.14 29.07 1.70
C ASP A 446 37.00 28.08 1.41
N CYS A 447 37.32 26.79 1.30
CA CYS A 447 36.33 25.73 1.11
C CYS A 447 35.42 25.60 2.33
N ILE A 448 36.01 25.49 3.53
CA ILE A 448 35.26 25.37 4.79
C ILE A 448 34.41 26.62 5.03
N LEU A 449 34.95 27.82 4.75
CA LEU A 449 34.20 29.07 4.83
C LEU A 449 32.96 29.04 3.93
N SER A 450 33.12 28.60 2.68
CA SER A 450 32.01 28.52 1.72
C SER A 450 30.95 27.49 2.16
N ILE A 451 31.37 26.34 2.70
CA ILE A 451 30.44 25.31 3.20
C ILE A 451 29.69 25.81 4.43
N LEU A 452 30.37 26.45 5.39
CA LEU A 452 29.73 27.00 6.58
C LEU A 452 28.75 28.14 6.24
N GLN A 453 29.00 28.91 5.18
CA GLN A 453 28.05 29.91 4.68
C GLN A 453 26.77 29.24 4.14
N VAL A 454 26.91 28.20 3.31
CA VAL A 454 25.75 27.43 2.81
C VAL A 454 24.99 26.81 3.99
N ALA A 455 25.71 26.31 5.00
CA ALA A 455 25.10 25.75 6.19
C ALA A 455 24.31 26.80 7.01
N LEU A 456 24.83 28.02 7.15
CA LEU A 456 24.09 29.13 7.77
C LEU A 456 22.83 29.49 6.98
N ASP A 457 22.89 29.48 5.65
CA ASP A 457 21.74 29.75 4.79
C ASP A 457 20.67 28.63 4.87
N CYS A 458 21.08 27.40 5.20
CA CYS A 458 20.18 26.30 5.53
C CYS A 458 19.53 26.46 6.91
N THR A 459 20.23 27.07 7.88
CA THR A 459 19.77 27.17 9.28
C THR A 459 19.07 28.49 9.62
N VAL A 460 18.60 29.25 8.63
CA VAL A 460 17.88 30.50 8.87
C VAL A 460 16.57 30.23 9.64
N GLU A 461 16.26 31.04 10.65
CA GLU A 461 15.05 30.89 11.49
C GLU A 461 13.77 30.70 10.67
N LEU A 462 13.52 31.59 9.69
CA LEU A 462 12.32 31.53 8.86
C LEU A 462 12.42 30.46 7.75
N PRO A 463 11.53 29.44 7.72
CA PRO A 463 11.61 28.32 6.76
C PRO A 463 11.59 28.76 5.29
N LYS A 464 10.79 29.78 4.96
CA LYS A 464 10.67 30.34 3.60
C LYS A 464 11.95 31.03 3.11
N SER A 465 12.84 31.41 4.03
CA SER A 465 14.11 32.08 3.71
C SER A 465 15.26 31.10 3.57
N ARG A 466 15.08 29.82 3.91
CA ARG A 466 16.09 28.79 3.76
C ARG A 466 16.27 28.40 2.30
N LEU A 467 17.49 28.03 1.92
CA LEU A 467 17.76 27.49 0.59
C LEU A 467 16.95 26.22 0.32
N ASP A 468 16.67 25.97 -0.96
CA ASP A 468 16.09 24.69 -1.39
C ASP A 468 17.18 23.63 -1.48
N ILE A 469 16.89 22.38 -1.11
CA ILE A 469 17.89 21.32 -1.12
C ILE A 469 18.56 21.15 -2.50
N THR A 470 17.82 21.40 -3.58
CA THR A 470 18.38 21.39 -4.94
C THR A 470 19.39 22.51 -5.19
N LYS A 471 19.15 23.70 -4.61
CA LYS A 471 20.09 24.84 -4.66
C LYS A 471 21.29 24.61 -3.75
N VAL A 472 21.08 24.05 -2.56
CA VAL A 472 22.15 23.65 -1.63
C VAL A 472 23.12 22.68 -2.32
N LEU A 473 22.58 21.66 -2.99
CA LEU A 473 23.39 20.72 -3.78
C LEU A 473 24.21 21.42 -4.87
N GLY A 474 23.59 22.34 -5.62
CA GLY A 474 24.27 23.12 -6.65
C GLY A 474 25.44 23.97 -6.11
N GLU A 475 25.25 24.60 -4.95
CA GLU A 475 26.31 25.38 -4.29
C GLU A 475 27.45 24.48 -3.80
N LEU A 476 27.14 23.33 -3.19
CA LEU A 476 28.15 22.38 -2.71
C LEU A 476 28.99 21.80 -3.85
N GLU A 477 28.38 21.45 -4.99
CA GLU A 477 29.12 20.99 -6.19
C GLU A 477 30.00 22.10 -6.79
N ASN A 478 29.55 23.36 -6.75
CA ASN A 478 30.35 24.50 -7.18
C ASN A 478 31.57 24.70 -6.25
N ILE A 479 31.37 24.61 -4.93
CA ILE A 479 32.44 24.69 -3.93
C ILE A 479 33.47 23.58 -4.14
N LYS A 480 33.03 22.33 -4.31
CA LYS A 480 33.88 21.17 -4.61
C LYS A 480 34.73 21.40 -5.86
N THR A 481 34.09 21.86 -6.95
CA THR A 481 34.78 22.15 -8.21
C THR A 481 35.84 23.26 -8.05
N LYS A 482 35.53 24.32 -7.30
CA LYS A 482 36.47 25.42 -7.00
C LYS A 482 37.64 24.93 -6.14
N PHE A 483 37.38 24.10 -5.15
CA PHE A 483 38.41 23.53 -4.27
C PHE A 483 39.38 22.64 -5.04
N GLN A 484 38.86 21.71 -5.84
CA GLN A 484 39.68 20.82 -6.69
C GLN A 484 40.57 21.59 -7.65
N LYS A 485 40.04 22.65 -8.29
CA LYS A 485 40.82 23.52 -9.18
C LYS A 485 41.95 24.27 -8.47
N ARG A 486 41.79 24.58 -7.18
CA ARG A 486 42.80 25.28 -6.38
C ARG A 486 43.87 24.34 -5.86
N VAL A 487 43.46 23.15 -5.39
CA VAL A 487 44.38 22.07 -4.99
C VAL A 487 45.23 21.58 -6.16
N ALA A 488 44.70 21.56 -7.38
CA ALA A 488 45.46 21.20 -8.58
C ALA A 488 46.48 22.26 -9.05
N ARG A 489 46.50 23.46 -8.43
CA ARG A 489 47.39 24.59 -8.80
C ARG A 489 48.47 24.89 -7.75
N THR A 490 48.42 24.19 -6.61
CA THR A 490 49.34 24.23 -5.46
C THR A 490 50.09 22.93 -5.41
#